data_AF-A0A1M4ZW56-F1
#
_entry.id   AF-A0A1M4ZW56-F1
#
_cell.length_a   1.000
_cell.length_b   1.000
_cell.length_c   1.000
_cell.angle_alpha   90.00
_cell.angle_beta   90.00
_cell.angle_gamma   90.00
#
_symmetry.space_group_name_H-M   'P 1'
#
loop_
_entity.id
_entity.type
_entity.pdbx_description
1 polymer ?
#
loop_
_entity_poly.entity_id
_entity_poly.type
_entity_poly.pdbx_seq_one_letter_code
_entity_poly.pdbx_strand_id
1 'polypeptide(L)'
;MPEYFDISLIVSKRNNSKNEIHDFLMKINLPEGENESEYFENRKTIVSLFDYENADFYEICVGIPEQTYHKEVFENELMQLTSFIHECFEQNSFIKYALCSFELNGYLLKKITNIQDFDCNLLNRFPIVYCQDEISNSPLLFVNLSAQDIFV
;
A
#
# COMPACT_ATOMS: atom_id res chain seq x y z
N MET A 1 -1.50 -5.93 19.80
CA MET A 1 -0.80 -4.98 18.93
C MET A 1 -1.73 -3.79 18.78
N PRO A 2 -1.24 -2.55 18.68
CA PRO A 2 -2.08 -1.46 18.18
C PRO A 2 -2.65 -1.88 16.83
N GLU A 3 -3.92 -1.60 16.58
CA GLU A 3 -4.51 -1.79 15.25
C GLU A 3 -3.82 -0.79 14.30
N TYR A 4 -3.18 -1.31 13.25
CA TYR A 4 -2.59 -0.49 12.20
C TYR A 4 -3.51 -0.51 10.98
N PHE A 5 -3.65 0.66 10.36
CA PHE A 5 -4.06 0.71 8.98
C PHE A 5 -2.82 0.46 8.12
N ASP A 6 -2.82 -0.65 7.38
CA ASP A 6 -1.69 -1.08 6.57
C ASP A 6 -1.91 -0.69 5.11
N ILE A 7 -0.88 -0.11 4.50
CA ILE A 7 -0.77 0.09 3.05
C ILE A 7 0.29 -0.88 2.53
N SER A 8 -0.11 -1.87 1.75
CA SER A 8 0.82 -2.80 1.10
C SER A 8 1.02 -2.42 -0.36
N LEU A 9 2.20 -1.89 -0.68
CA LEU A 9 2.63 -1.63 -2.05
C LEU A 9 3.23 -2.91 -2.64
N ILE A 10 2.65 -3.40 -3.73
CA ILE A 10 3.06 -4.62 -4.41
C ILE A 10 3.96 -4.25 -5.59
N VAL A 11 5.24 -4.61 -5.50
CA VAL A 11 6.27 -4.25 -6.47
C VAL A 11 6.71 -5.48 -7.26
N SER A 12 6.66 -5.42 -8.59
CA SER A 12 7.14 -6.53 -9.42
C SER A 12 8.65 -6.78 -9.20
N LYS A 13 9.06 -8.03 -8.98
CA LYS A 13 10.48 -8.40 -8.85
C LYS A 13 11.17 -8.36 -10.20
N ARG A 14 12.27 -7.59 -10.26
CA ARG A 14 13.21 -7.55 -11.39
C ARG A 14 14.64 -7.50 -10.85
N ASN A 15 15.60 -7.55 -11.76
CA ASN A 15 17.00 -7.29 -11.42
C ASN A 15 17.10 -5.89 -10.79
N ASN A 16 17.80 -5.78 -9.66
CA ASN A 16 18.01 -4.53 -8.89
C ASN A 16 16.80 -3.91 -8.19
N SER A 17 15.61 -4.52 -8.23
CA SER A 17 14.41 -3.92 -7.63
C SER A 17 14.54 -3.61 -6.14
N LYS A 18 15.35 -4.34 -5.36
CA LYS A 18 15.61 -3.99 -3.95
C LYS A 18 16.32 -2.64 -3.79
N ASN A 19 17.30 -2.36 -4.66
CA ASN A 19 18.00 -1.07 -4.63
C ASN A 19 17.06 0.04 -5.08
N GLU A 20 16.24 -0.20 -6.11
CA GLU A 20 15.25 0.78 -6.58
C GLU A 20 14.19 1.07 -5.52
N ILE A 21 13.71 0.04 -4.80
CA ILE A 21 12.82 0.20 -3.64
C ILE A 21 13.50 1.04 -2.56
N HIS A 22 14.75 0.72 -2.21
CA HIS A 22 15.49 1.49 -1.21
C HIS A 22 15.64 2.96 -1.61
N ASP A 23 16.09 3.23 -2.83
CA ASP A 23 16.27 4.59 -3.36
C ASP A 23 14.94 5.37 -3.40
N PHE A 24 13.85 4.69 -3.79
CA PHE A 24 12.50 5.24 -3.76
C PHE A 24 12.08 5.63 -2.34
N LEU A 25 12.19 4.72 -1.37
CA LEU A 25 11.82 4.96 0.02
C LEU A 25 12.60 6.12 0.63
N MET A 26 13.89 6.24 0.28
CA MET A 26 14.71 7.38 0.70
C MET A 26 14.22 8.71 0.11
N LYS A 27 13.75 8.74 -1.14
CA LYS A 27 13.25 9.97 -1.78
C LYS A 27 11.97 10.48 -1.14
N ILE A 28 11.09 9.59 -0.71
CA ILE A 28 9.83 9.94 -0.03
C ILE A 28 9.98 10.03 1.49
N ASN A 29 11.21 10.04 2.01
CA ASN A 29 11.54 10.10 3.44
C ASN A 29 10.84 9.01 4.29
N LEU A 30 10.70 7.81 3.73
CA LEU A 30 10.10 6.64 4.41
C LEU A 30 11.00 5.40 4.27
N PRO A 31 12.27 5.44 4.72
CA PRO A 31 13.12 4.24 4.74
C PRO A 31 12.50 3.10 5.57
N GLU A 32 12.99 1.88 5.36
CA GLU A 32 12.57 0.73 6.18
C GLU A 32 12.88 0.97 7.67
N GLY A 33 11.89 0.70 8.53
CA GLY A 33 11.95 0.97 9.97
C GLY A 33 10.87 1.93 10.45
N GLU A 34 11.15 2.63 11.55
CA GLU A 34 10.24 3.62 12.15
C GLU A 34 10.49 5.00 11.55
N ASN A 35 9.43 5.69 11.17
CA ASN A 35 9.50 6.99 10.51
C ASN A 35 8.43 7.96 11.04
N GLU A 36 8.61 9.24 10.76
CA GLU A 36 7.56 10.27 10.88
C GLU A 36 7.40 10.90 9.50
N SER A 37 6.16 11.00 9.02
CA SER A 37 5.88 11.53 7.70
C SER A 37 4.77 12.56 7.74
N GLU A 38 5.00 13.67 7.03
CA GLU A 38 4.01 14.73 6.85
C GLU A 38 2.73 14.21 6.18
N TYR A 39 2.84 13.17 5.35
CA TYR A 39 1.69 12.49 4.74
C TYR A 39 0.71 11.93 5.75
N PHE A 40 1.17 11.64 6.97
CA PHE A 40 0.36 11.06 8.03
C PHE A 40 0.37 11.95 9.27
N GLU A 41 0.46 13.26 9.09
CA GLU A 41 0.43 14.26 10.17
C GLU A 41 1.56 14.06 11.20
N ASN A 42 2.72 13.60 10.74
CA ASN A 42 3.89 13.26 11.56
C ASN A 42 3.63 12.14 12.58
N ARG A 43 2.62 11.29 12.34
CA ARG A 43 2.45 10.06 13.11
C ARG A 43 3.63 9.12 12.85
N LYS A 44 3.96 8.35 13.88
CA LYS A 44 4.99 7.32 13.84
C LYS A 44 4.54 6.17 12.94
N THR A 45 5.04 6.11 11.71
CA THR A 45 4.77 5.02 10.78
C THR A 45 5.84 3.94 10.84
N ILE A 46 5.46 2.71 10.49
CA ILE A 46 6.38 1.58 10.42
C ILE A 46 6.40 1.10 8.97
N VAL A 47 7.58 1.11 8.36
CA VAL A 47 7.81 0.61 7.01
C VAL A 47 8.56 -0.72 7.11
N SER A 48 8.07 -1.75 6.42
CA SER A 48 8.70 -3.07 6.37
C SER A 48 8.75 -3.60 4.95
N LEU A 49 9.88 -4.17 4.54
CA LEU A 49 10.04 -4.81 3.23
C LEU A 49 9.96 -6.33 3.37
N PHE A 50 8.98 -6.94 2.69
CA PHE A 50 8.82 -8.38 2.63
C PHE A 50 9.32 -8.93 1.29
N ASP A 51 10.31 -9.81 1.38
CA ASP A 51 10.80 -10.62 0.27
C ASP A 51 10.32 -12.07 0.43
N TYR A 52 9.21 -12.39 -0.23
CA TYR A 52 8.67 -13.75 -0.24
C TYR A 52 9.49 -14.60 -1.22
N GLU A 53 10.22 -15.60 -0.72
CA GLU A 53 11.20 -16.41 -1.51
C GLU A 53 10.63 -16.97 -2.82
N ASN A 54 9.36 -17.36 -2.84
CA ASN A 54 8.70 -17.97 -4.00
C ASN A 54 7.71 -17.03 -4.70
N ALA A 55 7.63 -15.76 -4.31
CA ALA A 55 6.81 -14.79 -5.00
C ALA A 55 7.62 -14.02 -6.05
N ASP A 56 6.98 -13.64 -7.15
CA ASP A 56 7.54 -12.75 -8.18
C ASP A 56 7.32 -11.24 -7.89
N PHE A 57 7.01 -10.91 -6.64
CA PHE A 57 6.82 -9.54 -6.14
C PHE A 57 7.46 -9.33 -4.76
N TYR A 58 7.81 -8.08 -4.47
CA TYR A 58 8.06 -7.58 -3.12
C TYR A 58 6.81 -6.91 -2.57
N GLU A 59 6.65 -6.94 -1.25
CA GLU A 59 5.65 -6.13 -0.57
C GLU A 59 6.37 -5.10 0.31
N ILE A 60 6.03 -3.83 0.13
CA ILE A 60 6.38 -2.77 1.08
C ILE A 60 5.12 -2.51 1.91
N CYS A 61 5.17 -2.82 3.19
CA CYS A 61 4.08 -2.56 4.11
C CYS A 61 4.36 -1.26 4.87
N VAL A 62 3.44 -0.30 4.79
CA VAL A 62 3.44 0.95 5.56
C VAL A 62 2.30 0.88 6.57
N GLY A 63 2.63 0.61 7.83
CA GLY A 63 1.69 0.58 8.93
C GLY A 63 1.53 1.97 9.55
N ILE A 64 0.29 2.46 9.62
CA ILE A 64 -0.06 3.77 10.16
C ILE A 64 -0.90 3.55 11.43
N PRO A 65 -0.30 3.73 12.62
CA PRO A 65 -1.03 3.55 13.86
C PRO A 65 -2.10 4.62 14.04
N GLU A 66 -3.20 4.22 14.70
CA GLU A 66 -4.31 5.11 15.06
C GLU A 66 -4.97 5.82 13.86
N GLN A 67 -4.73 5.33 12.63
CA GLN A 67 -5.49 5.78 11.47
C GLN A 67 -6.91 5.27 11.57
N THR A 68 -7.87 6.18 11.54
CA THR A 68 -9.30 5.90 11.53
C THR A 68 -9.93 6.68 10.39
N TYR A 69 -10.90 6.08 9.70
CA TYR A 69 -11.69 6.80 8.72
C TYR A 69 -13.06 7.13 9.30
N HIS A 70 -13.54 8.35 9.06
CA HIS A 70 -14.87 8.78 9.48
C HIS A 70 -15.77 8.90 8.27
N LYS A 71 -16.99 8.38 8.39
CA LYS A 71 -17.91 8.33 7.25
C LYS A 71 -18.23 9.72 6.69
N GLU A 72 -18.32 10.73 7.54
CA GLU A 72 -18.68 12.10 7.16
C GLU A 72 -17.59 12.82 6.36
N VAL A 73 -16.32 12.44 6.55
CA VAL A 73 -15.16 13.10 5.95
C VAL A 73 -14.27 12.15 5.15
N PHE A 74 -14.74 10.93 4.90
CA PHE A 74 -13.98 9.85 4.25
C PHE A 74 -13.31 10.30 2.95
N GLU A 75 -14.03 11.00 2.07
CA GLU A 75 -13.48 11.49 0.81
C GLU A 75 -12.28 12.44 1.03
N ASN A 76 -12.31 13.27 2.07
CA ASN A 76 -11.21 14.18 2.39
C ASN A 76 -10.00 13.43 2.95
N GLU A 77 -10.23 12.50 3.88
CA GLU A 77 -9.18 11.64 4.43
C GLU A 77 -8.57 10.75 3.33
N LEU A 78 -9.37 10.30 2.37
CA LEU A 78 -8.95 9.52 1.21
C LEU A 78 -8.12 10.33 0.22
N MET A 79 -8.34 11.64 0.09
CA MET A 79 -7.49 12.49 -0.78
C MET A 79 -6.03 12.52 -0.32
N GLN A 80 -5.79 12.57 0.99
CA GLN A 80 -4.43 12.57 1.56
C GLN A 80 -3.74 11.22 1.29
N LEU A 81 -4.43 10.11 1.55
CA LEU A 81 -3.94 8.77 1.21
C LEU A 81 -3.67 8.63 -0.30
N THR A 82 -4.57 9.12 -1.14
CA THR A 82 -4.44 9.09 -2.59
C THR A 82 -3.20 9.85 -3.04
N SER A 83 -2.94 11.03 -2.47
CA SER A 83 -1.77 11.84 -2.80
C SER A 83 -0.46 11.11 -2.47
N PHE A 84 -0.39 10.49 -1.29
CA PHE A 84 0.75 9.66 -0.89
C PHE A 84 0.97 8.48 -1.86
N ILE A 85 -0.09 7.76 -2.21
CA ILE A 85 0.00 6.60 -3.10
C ILE A 85 0.38 7.03 -4.52
N HIS A 86 -0.13 8.14 -5.01
CA HIS A 86 0.26 8.69 -6.31
C HIS A 86 1.75 8.99 -6.36
N GLU A 87 2.31 9.65 -5.34
CA GLU A 87 3.76 9.88 -5.29
C GLU A 87 4.54 8.56 -5.27
N CYS A 88 4.06 7.53 -4.56
CA CYS A 88 4.70 6.21 -4.58
C CYS A 88 4.79 5.65 -6.01
N PHE A 89 3.69 5.68 -6.76
CA PHE A 89 3.66 5.20 -8.15
C PHE A 89 4.52 6.05 -9.09
N GLU A 90 4.60 7.37 -8.87
CA GLU A 90 5.47 8.28 -9.63
C GLU A 90 6.95 7.99 -9.40
N GLN A 91 7.35 7.72 -8.15
CA GLN A 91 8.73 7.45 -7.80
C GLN A 91 9.17 6.02 -8.10
N ASN A 92 8.22 5.07 -8.17
CA ASN A 92 8.50 3.67 -8.48
C ASN A 92 7.47 3.08 -9.46
N SER A 93 7.81 3.13 -10.75
CA SER A 93 6.98 2.61 -11.85
C SER A 93 6.73 1.09 -11.82
N PHE A 94 7.37 0.35 -10.92
CA PHE A 94 7.22 -1.10 -10.77
C PHE A 94 6.18 -1.49 -9.71
N ILE A 95 5.66 -0.52 -8.96
CA ILE A 95 4.48 -0.73 -8.14
C ILE A 95 3.31 -1.03 -9.07
N LYS A 96 2.64 -2.16 -8.82
CA LYS A 96 1.46 -2.61 -9.56
C LYS A 96 0.18 -2.36 -8.78
N TYR A 97 0.23 -2.49 -7.46
CA TYR A 97 -0.91 -2.35 -6.59
C TYR A 97 -0.54 -1.63 -5.30
N ALA A 98 -1.46 -0.85 -4.73
CA ALA A 98 -1.47 -0.51 -3.32
C ALA A 98 -2.76 -1.05 -2.70
N LEU A 99 -2.64 -1.88 -1.67
CA LEU A 99 -3.75 -2.52 -0.99
C LEU A 99 -3.84 -1.97 0.43
N CYS A 100 -4.97 -1.40 0.82
CA CYS A 100 -5.11 -0.76 2.11
C CYS A 100 -6.22 -1.44 2.93
N SER A 101 -5.91 -1.84 4.17
CA SER A 101 -6.86 -2.49 5.08
C SER A 101 -6.41 -2.41 6.54
N PHE A 102 -7.30 -2.75 7.47
CA PHE A 102 -6.91 -3.02 8.85
C PHE A 102 -6.55 -4.51 9.01
N GLU A 103 -5.33 -4.79 9.46
CA GLU A 103 -4.86 -6.11 9.93
C GLU A 103 -5.04 -7.33 8.99
N LEU A 104 -5.18 -7.16 7.66
CA LEU A 104 -5.46 -8.29 6.74
C LEU A 104 -4.43 -8.49 5.63
N ASN A 105 -3.64 -7.48 5.28
CA ASN A 105 -2.78 -7.52 4.11
C ASN A 105 -1.78 -8.68 4.16
N GLY A 106 -0.95 -8.75 5.20
CA GLY A 106 0.09 -9.78 5.29
C GLY A 106 -0.45 -11.21 5.30
N TYR A 107 -1.66 -11.47 5.81
CA TYR A 107 -2.25 -12.82 5.80
C TYR A 107 -2.82 -13.21 4.43
N LEU A 108 -3.43 -12.27 3.73
CA LEU A 108 -3.98 -12.49 2.40
C LEU A 108 -2.87 -12.64 1.36
N LEU A 109 -1.82 -11.83 1.46
CA LEU A 109 -0.73 -11.76 0.49
C LEU A 109 0.25 -12.91 0.59
N LYS A 110 0.49 -13.45 1.79
CA LYS A 110 1.37 -14.63 2.00
C LYS A 110 1.00 -15.87 1.18
N LYS A 111 -0.25 -15.97 0.71
CA LYS A 111 -0.74 -17.11 -0.09
C LYS A 111 -0.56 -16.90 -1.60
N ILE A 112 -0.15 -15.71 -2.02
CA ILE A 112 0.00 -15.32 -3.41
C ILE A 112 1.48 -15.38 -3.77
N THR A 113 1.78 -16.01 -4.90
CA THR A 113 3.15 -16.17 -5.41
C THR A 113 3.35 -15.54 -6.78
N ASN A 114 2.27 -15.26 -7.52
CA ASN A 114 2.33 -14.62 -8.82
C ASN A 114 1.56 -13.30 -8.77
N ILE A 115 2.20 -12.22 -9.22
CA ILE A 115 1.62 -10.88 -9.26
C ILE A 115 0.41 -10.79 -10.20
N GLN A 116 0.30 -11.70 -11.16
CA GLN A 116 -0.87 -11.81 -12.05
C GLN A 116 -2.10 -12.42 -11.35
N ASP A 117 -1.92 -13.06 -10.19
CA ASP A 117 -3.02 -13.64 -9.41
C ASP A 117 -3.76 -12.57 -8.56
N PHE A 118 -3.35 -11.29 -8.65
CA PHE A 118 -4.09 -10.15 -8.09
C PHE A 118 -5.33 -9.85 -8.96
N ASP A 119 -6.27 -10.80 -8.95
CA ASP A 119 -7.52 -10.76 -9.68
C ASP A 119 -8.62 -9.99 -8.93
N CYS A 120 -9.75 -9.76 -9.59
CA CYS A 120 -10.89 -9.07 -8.98
C CYS A 120 -11.37 -9.77 -7.69
N ASN A 121 -11.26 -11.09 -7.56
CA ASN A 121 -11.73 -11.80 -6.36
C ASN A 121 -10.85 -11.51 -5.14
N LEU A 122 -9.53 -11.43 -5.34
CA LEU A 122 -8.60 -11.05 -4.29
C LEU A 122 -8.72 -9.56 -3.98
N LEU A 123 -8.70 -8.70 -5.01
CA LEU A 123 -8.75 -7.24 -4.84
C LEU A 123 -10.03 -6.79 -4.13
N ASN A 124 -11.16 -7.44 -4.38
CA ASN A 124 -12.43 -7.14 -3.69
C ASN A 124 -12.41 -7.46 -2.19
N ARG A 125 -11.36 -8.10 -1.65
CA ARG A 125 -11.21 -8.32 -0.20
C ARG A 125 -10.58 -7.15 0.53
N PHE A 126 -10.10 -6.14 -0.19
CA PHE A 126 -9.51 -4.95 0.38
C PHE A 126 -10.50 -3.78 0.23
N PRO A 127 -10.67 -2.96 1.29
CA PRO A 127 -11.59 -1.84 1.26
C PRO A 127 -11.12 -0.70 0.36
N ILE A 128 -9.80 -0.50 0.21
CA ILE A 128 -9.23 0.53 -0.66
C ILE A 128 -8.09 -0.11 -1.46
N VAL A 129 -8.17 0.00 -2.79
CA VAL A 129 -7.20 -0.56 -3.73
C VAL A 129 -6.83 0.49 -4.76
N TYR A 130 -5.54 0.59 -5.05
CA TYR A 130 -5.02 1.35 -6.17
C TYR A 130 -4.31 0.40 -7.13
N CYS A 131 -4.63 0.45 -8.41
CA CYS A 131 -4.03 -0.40 -9.44
C CYS A 131 -3.32 0.47 -10.49
N GLN A 132 -2.12 0.06 -10.93
CA GLN A 132 -1.44 0.76 -12.02
C GLN A 132 -2.31 0.71 -13.29
N ASP A 133 -2.63 1.87 -13.85
CA ASP A 133 -3.17 1.96 -15.20
C ASP A 133 -2.05 2.11 -16.21
N GLU A 134 -1.96 1.16 -17.14
CA GLU A 134 -0.97 1.18 -18.23
C GLU A 134 -1.23 2.31 -19.23
N ILE A 135 -2.42 2.90 -19.23
CA ILE A 135 -2.81 3.95 -20.18
C ILE A 135 -2.54 5.35 -19.63
N SER A 136 -3.01 5.64 -18.41
CA SER A 136 -2.92 6.98 -17.83
C SER A 136 -1.64 7.26 -17.03
N ASN A 137 -0.80 6.24 -16.77
CA ASN A 137 0.34 6.31 -15.83
C ASN A 137 -0.01 6.80 -14.42
N SER A 138 -1.30 6.88 -14.09
CA SER A 138 -1.79 7.19 -12.74
C SER A 138 -2.53 5.98 -12.20
N PRO A 139 -2.44 5.69 -10.89
CA PRO A 139 -3.16 4.54 -10.36
C PRO A 139 -4.67 4.79 -10.36
N LEU A 140 -5.45 3.76 -10.71
CA LEU A 140 -6.91 3.76 -10.59
C LEU A 140 -7.32 3.35 -9.18
N LEU A 141 -8.16 4.15 -8.55
CA LEU A 141 -8.75 3.90 -7.24
C LEU A 141 -10.00 3.03 -7.37
N PHE A 142 -10.04 1.96 -6.57
CA PHE A 142 -11.21 1.12 -6.33
C PHE A 142 -11.50 1.09 -4.84
N VAL A 143 -12.75 1.38 -4.46
CA VAL A 143 -13.20 1.35 -3.06
C VAL A 143 -14.29 0.29 -2.90
N ASN A 144 -14.09 -0.64 -1.97
CA ASN A 144 -15.07 -1.65 -1.59
C ASN A 144 -15.34 -1.62 -0.08
N LEU A 145 -16.20 -0.71 0.35
CA LEU A 145 -16.60 -0.55 1.76
C LEU A 145 -17.37 -1.76 2.33
N SER A 146 -17.69 -2.77 1.52
CA SER A 146 -18.27 -4.03 1.99
C SER A 146 -17.23 -5.10 2.35
N ALA A 147 -15.96 -4.90 1.97
CA ALA A 147 -14.89 -5.85 2.21
C ALA A 147 -14.50 -5.97 3.69
N GLN A 148 -14.51 -4.82 4.38
CA GLN A 148 -14.15 -4.68 5.78
C GLN A 148 -14.81 -3.41 6.32
N ASP A 149 -15.17 -3.42 7.61
CA ASP A 149 -15.54 -2.17 8.29
C ASP A 149 -14.28 -1.34 8.53
N ILE A 150 -14.21 -0.18 7.89
CA ILE A 150 -13.09 0.75 8.01
C ILE A 150 -13.49 2.06 8.70
N PHE A 151 -14.77 2.19 9.05
CA PHE A 151 -15.28 3.40 9.68
C PHE A 151 -15.38 3.24 11.19
N VAL A 152 -15.14 4.34 11.91
CA VAL A 152 -15.42 4.46 13.34
C VAL A 152 -16.71 5.26 13.55
#